data_AF-A0A7R9BBD6-F1
#
_entry.id   AF-A0A7R9BBD6-F1
#
_cell.length_a   1.000
_cell.length_b   1.000
_cell.length_c   1.000
_cell.angle_alpha   90.00
_cell.angle_beta   90.00
_cell.angle_gamma   90.00
#
_symmetry.space_group_name_H-M   'P 1'
#
loop_
_entity.id
_entity.type
_entity.pdbx_description
1 polymer ?
#
loop_
_entity_poly.entity_id
_entity_poly.type
_entity_poly.pdbx_seq_one_letter_code
_entity_poly.pdbx_strand_id
1 'polypeptide(L)'
;MYKARKQTNPPIPNTLVEYGDWRAYPVVFALMKGRTVQAYDILFIHLKMILLDLSPKFIISDYESAIRVSVAKHFPTTKYIGCWFHFSQAILRKVQTLRLVNFYSTNPSAKKMVGMMIALALLPQGLIEEGFQTITMFSQLHELTPLEPLIRLVVHIQTFGCS
;
A
#
# COMPACT_ATOMS: atom_id res chain seq x y z
N MET A 1 -20.65 -12.39 -8.10
CA MET A 1 -20.07 -12.88 -9.36
C MET A 1 -19.61 -11.70 -10.20
N TYR A 2 -18.33 -11.33 -10.10
CA TYR A 2 -17.77 -10.21 -10.88
C TYR A 2 -17.06 -10.79 -12.11
N LYS A 3 -17.59 -10.53 -13.31
CA LYS A 3 -16.98 -10.94 -14.59
C LYS A 3 -15.98 -9.86 -15.00
N ALA A 4 -14.69 -10.21 -15.09
CA ALA A 4 -13.66 -9.34 -15.65
C ALA A 4 -13.80 -9.29 -17.18
N ARG A 5 -13.97 -8.09 -17.73
CA ARG A 5 -13.94 -7.80 -19.17
C ARG A 5 -12.48 -7.80 -19.62
N LYS A 6 -12.09 -8.73 -20.50
CA LYS A 6 -10.80 -8.65 -21.21
C LYS A 6 -10.91 -7.58 -22.29
N GLN A 7 -10.14 -6.50 -22.16
CA GLN A 7 -9.96 -5.51 -23.22
C GLN A 7 -8.51 -5.63 -23.69
N THR A 8 -8.34 -6.15 -24.91
CA THR A 8 -7.03 -6.37 -25.55
C THR A 8 -6.66 -5.12 -26.33
N ASN A 9 -5.72 -4.33 -25.81
CA ASN A 9 -5.00 -3.33 -26.61
C ASN A 9 -3.63 -3.91 -27.00
N PRO A 10 -3.10 -3.60 -28.20
CA PRO A 10 -1.83 -4.13 -28.67
C PRO A 10 -0.64 -3.56 -27.87
N PRO A 11 0.48 -4.31 -27.77
CA PRO A 11 1.61 -3.93 -26.93
C PRO A 11 2.42 -2.78 -27.53
N ILE A 12 2.72 -1.80 -26.69
CA ILE A 12 3.73 -0.75 -26.96
C ILE A 12 5.10 -1.40 -26.74
N PRO A 13 6.03 -1.36 -27.71
CA PRO A 13 7.31 -2.03 -27.57
C PRO A 13 8.21 -1.27 -26.59
N ASN A 14 8.83 -2.02 -25.66
CA ASN A 14 9.95 -1.65 -24.77
C ASN A 14 9.69 -1.62 -23.26
N THR A 15 8.84 -2.52 -22.72
CA THR A 15 8.97 -2.90 -21.30
C THR A 15 8.65 -4.38 -21.15
N LEU A 16 9.70 -5.19 -20.98
CA LEU A 16 9.58 -6.59 -20.57
C LEU A 16 9.12 -6.61 -19.11
N VAL A 17 7.81 -6.52 -18.88
CA VAL A 17 7.18 -6.99 -17.65
C VAL A 17 6.52 -8.31 -18.02
N GLU A 18 7.08 -9.42 -17.57
CA GLU A 18 6.42 -10.72 -17.68
C GLU A 18 5.05 -10.63 -17.00
N TYR A 19 3.98 -10.72 -17.80
CA TYR A 19 2.62 -10.89 -17.30
C TYR A 19 2.44 -12.34 -16.80
N GLY A 20 3.01 -12.66 -15.65
CA GLY A 20 2.70 -13.86 -14.90
C GLY A 20 1.26 -13.82 -14.37
N ASP A 21 0.57 -14.97 -14.39
CA ASP A 21 -0.75 -15.15 -13.80
C ASP A 21 -0.66 -15.07 -12.27
N TRP A 22 -0.98 -13.92 -11.68
CA TRP A 22 -0.96 -13.71 -10.23
C TRP A 22 -2.10 -14.46 -9.56
N ARG A 23 -1.84 -15.70 -9.12
CA ARG A 23 -2.79 -16.49 -8.32
C ARG A 23 -2.48 -16.38 -6.84
N ALA A 24 -3.50 -16.11 -6.05
CA ALA A 24 -3.43 -16.12 -4.59
C ALA A 24 -4.31 -17.26 -4.06
N TYR A 25 -3.74 -18.09 -3.19
CA TYR A 25 -4.45 -19.18 -2.52
C TYR A 25 -4.42 -18.93 -1.01
N PRO A 26 -5.56 -18.95 -0.32
CA PRO A 26 -5.56 -18.87 1.14
C PRO A 26 -4.98 -20.18 1.71
N VAL A 27 -3.82 -20.09 2.37
CA VAL A 27 -3.14 -21.26 2.96
C VAL A 27 -3.43 -21.39 4.45
N VAL A 28 -3.50 -20.27 5.19
CA VAL A 28 -3.75 -20.25 6.63
C VAL A 28 -4.69 -19.11 7.00
N PHE A 29 -5.57 -19.35 7.96
CA PHE A 29 -6.39 -18.34 8.62
C PHE A 29 -6.02 -18.27 10.10
N ALA A 30 -5.80 -17.06 10.61
CA ALA A 30 -5.52 -16.83 12.02
C ALA A 30 -6.49 -15.77 12.57
N LEU A 31 -7.28 -16.13 13.57
CA LEU A 31 -8.14 -15.20 14.28
C LEU A 31 -7.38 -14.66 15.50
N MET A 32 -7.11 -13.35 15.51
CA MET A 32 -6.30 -12.71 16.53
C MET A 32 -7.13 -11.71 17.33
N LYS A 33 -6.91 -11.65 18.66
CA LYS A 33 -7.58 -10.70 19.57
C LYS A 33 -6.86 -9.34 19.68
N GLY A 34 -5.65 -9.24 19.16
CA GLY A 34 -4.83 -8.03 19.25
C GLY A 34 -3.84 -7.91 18.12
N ARG A 35 -3.33 -6.70 17.93
CA ARG A 35 -2.32 -6.34 16.92
C ARG A 35 -1.10 -5.78 17.64
N THR A 36 -0.42 -6.68 18.36
CA THR A 36 0.77 -6.36 19.16
C THR A 36 1.92 -7.22 18.68
N VAL A 37 3.16 -6.79 18.95
CA VAL A 37 4.36 -7.56 18.57
C VAL A 37 4.27 -8.99 19.13
N GLN A 38 3.83 -9.13 20.38
CA GLN A 38 3.69 -10.44 21.03
C GLN A 38 2.65 -11.32 20.33
N ALA A 39 1.53 -10.75 19.88
CA ALA A 39 0.52 -11.50 19.16
C ALA A 39 1.03 -12.01 17.80
N TYR A 40 1.77 -11.18 17.06
CA TYR A 40 2.40 -11.57 15.80
C TYR A 40 3.54 -12.58 15.98
N ASP A 41 4.34 -12.43 17.04
CA ASP A 41 5.41 -13.38 17.36
C ASP A 41 4.85 -14.79 17.60
N ILE A 42 3.78 -14.90 18.40
CA ILE A 42 3.09 -16.17 18.67
C ILE A 42 2.57 -16.77 17.35
N LEU A 43 1.95 -15.95 16.49
CA LEU A 43 1.48 -16.40 15.18
C LEU A 43 2.62 -16.95 14.32
N PHE A 44 3.73 -16.24 14.18
CA PHE A 44 4.84 -16.68 13.34
C PHE A 44 5.57 -17.90 13.89
N ILE A 45 5.66 -18.05 15.22
CA ILE A 45 6.14 -19.29 15.85
C ILE A 45 5.23 -20.45 15.44
N HIS A 46 3.91 -20.28 15.55
CA HIS A 46 2.96 -21.34 15.19
C HIS A 46 3.00 -21.69 13.70
N LEU A 47 3.09 -20.68 12.83
CA LEU A 47 3.22 -20.90 11.39
C LEU A 47 4.47 -21.70 11.02
N LYS A 48 5.62 -21.41 11.64
CA LYS A 48 6.87 -22.16 11.40
C LYS A 48 6.83 -23.60 11.90
N MET A 49 6.00 -23.91 12.90
CA MET A 49 5.80 -25.28 13.37
C MET A 49 4.95 -26.11 12.41
N ILE A 50 3.95 -25.48 11.77
CA ILE A 50 3.01 -26.17 10.87
C ILE A 50 3.54 -26.22 9.43
N LEU A 51 4.20 -25.14 8.98
CA LEU A 51 4.72 -25.00 7.63
C LEU A 51 6.24 -25.20 7.66
N LEU A 52 6.66 -26.43 7.34
CA LEU A 52 8.07 -26.76 7.15
C LEU A 52 8.73 -25.82 6.13
N ASP A 53 9.93 -25.34 6.47
CA ASP A 53 10.77 -24.47 5.63
C ASP A 53 10.13 -23.15 5.17
N LEU A 54 9.19 -22.61 5.95
CA LEU A 54 8.58 -21.30 5.69
C LEU A 54 9.63 -20.18 5.63
N SER A 55 10.01 -19.82 4.41
CA SER A 55 11.07 -18.84 4.09
C SER A 55 10.60 -17.89 2.97
N PRO A 56 9.60 -17.02 3.24
CA PRO A 56 9.03 -16.15 2.23
C PRO A 56 10.07 -15.14 1.73
N LYS A 57 10.18 -14.96 0.41
CA LYS A 57 11.02 -13.89 -0.16
C LYS A 57 10.46 -12.50 0.15
N PHE A 58 9.13 -12.39 0.16
CA PHE A 58 8.39 -11.16 0.41
C PHE A 58 7.26 -11.41 1.40
N ILE A 59 7.06 -10.47 2.33
CA ILE A 59 5.85 -10.39 3.15
C ILE A 59 5.19 -9.05 2.87
N ILE A 60 3.92 -9.10 2.46
CA ILE A 60 3.09 -7.93 2.21
C ILE A 60 2.09 -7.79 3.34
N SER A 61 2.13 -6.68 4.07
CA SER A 61 1.15 -6.36 5.14
C SER A 61 0.74 -4.90 5.08
N ASP A 62 -0.30 -4.51 5.82
CA ASP A 62 -0.50 -3.11 6.19
C ASP A 62 0.73 -2.51 6.90
N TYR A 63 0.77 -1.18 7.02
CA TYR A 63 1.91 -0.42 7.56
C TYR A 63 1.97 -0.40 9.11
N GLU A 64 1.42 -1.42 9.77
CA GLU A 64 1.43 -1.49 11.22
C GLU A 64 2.83 -1.80 11.74
N SER A 65 3.32 -1.04 12.73
CA SER A 65 4.68 -1.21 13.25
C SER A 65 4.88 -2.57 13.92
N ALA A 66 3.87 -3.09 14.61
CA ALA A 66 3.98 -4.33 15.37
C ALA A 66 4.29 -5.55 14.49
N ILE A 67 3.59 -5.69 13.37
CA ILE A 67 3.85 -6.79 12.44
C ILE A 67 5.21 -6.64 11.76
N ARG A 68 5.63 -5.41 11.42
CA ARG A 68 6.95 -5.16 10.82
C ARG A 68 8.09 -5.60 11.75
N VAL A 69 7.99 -5.22 13.03
CA VAL A 69 8.97 -5.64 14.06
C VAL A 69 9.03 -7.16 14.18
N SER A 70 7.86 -7.81 14.24
CA SER A 70 7.76 -9.26 14.36
C SER A 70 8.27 -10.00 13.11
N VAL A 71 7.99 -9.46 11.90
CA VAL A 71 8.54 -9.99 10.64
C VAL A 71 10.06 -9.90 10.61
N ALA A 72 10.65 -8.77 11.01
CA ALA A 72 12.10 -8.62 11.06
C ALA A 72 12.76 -9.62 12.02
N LYS A 73 12.09 -9.92 13.15
CA LYS A 73 12.53 -10.91 14.14
C LYS A 73 12.44 -12.35 13.60
N HIS A 74 11.33 -12.71 12.98
CA HIS A 74 11.06 -14.09 12.57
C HIS A 74 11.57 -14.41 11.16
N PHE A 75 11.70 -13.45 10.27
CA PHE A 75 12.10 -13.65 8.87
C PHE A 75 13.13 -12.60 8.45
N PRO A 76 14.36 -12.65 8.98
CA PRO A 76 15.36 -11.59 8.80
C PRO A 76 15.83 -11.41 7.35
N THR A 77 15.68 -12.43 6.51
CA THR A 77 16.04 -12.39 5.08
C THR A 77 14.89 -11.98 4.17
N THR A 78 13.68 -11.83 4.72
CA THR A 78 12.48 -11.48 3.96
C THR A 78 12.41 -9.98 3.72
N LYS A 79 12.08 -9.60 2.48
CA LYS A 79 11.74 -8.20 2.18
C LYS A 79 10.30 -7.92 2.60
N TYR A 80 10.13 -7.05 3.60
CA TYR A 80 8.83 -6.54 3.99
C TYR A 80 8.36 -5.45 3.02
N ILE A 81 7.09 -5.51 2.63
CA ILE A 81 6.47 -4.58 1.68
C ILE A 81 5.14 -4.09 2.26
N GLY A 82 4.95 -2.77 2.27
CA GLY A 82 3.66 -2.17 2.60
C GLY A 82 2.61 -2.45 1.53
N CYS A 83 1.42 -2.86 1.94
CA CYS A 83 0.34 -3.24 1.04
C CYS A 83 -0.28 -2.00 0.37
N TRP A 84 -0.14 -1.91 -0.96
CA TRP A 84 -0.74 -0.83 -1.76
C TRP A 84 -2.27 -0.73 -1.59
N PHE A 85 -2.96 -1.86 -1.44
CA PHE A 85 -4.41 -1.86 -1.24
C PHE A 85 -4.81 -1.19 0.07
N HIS A 86 -4.15 -1.54 1.18
CA HIS A 86 -4.39 -0.89 2.47
C HIS A 86 -3.99 0.58 2.46
N PHE A 87 -2.90 0.94 1.77
CA PHE A 87 -2.49 2.32 1.55
C PHE A 87 -3.58 3.14 0.83
N SER A 88 -4.08 2.61 -0.29
CA SER A 88 -5.14 3.23 -1.08
C SER A 88 -6.41 3.44 -0.26
N GLN A 89 -6.79 2.43 0.53
CA GLN A 89 -7.91 2.54 1.44
C GLN A 89 -7.68 3.59 2.54
N ALA A 90 -6.47 3.70 3.10
CA ALA A 90 -6.16 4.69 4.12
C ALA A 90 -6.34 6.12 3.60
N ILE A 91 -5.89 6.41 2.38
CA ILE A 91 -6.10 7.71 1.71
C ILE A 91 -7.60 7.99 1.56
N LEU A 92 -8.36 7.04 1.01
CA LEU A 92 -9.81 7.21 0.78
C LEU A 92 -10.59 7.36 2.09
N ARG A 93 -10.24 6.61 3.13
CA ARG A 93 -10.82 6.77 4.47
C ARG A 93 -10.51 8.14 5.04
N LYS A 94 -9.30 8.66 4.83
CA LYS A 94 -8.94 10.01 5.29
C LYS A 94 -9.76 11.08 4.58
N VAL A 95 -10.01 10.95 3.26
CA VAL A 95 -10.96 11.83 2.54
C VAL A 95 -12.34 11.80 3.19
N GLN A 96 -12.83 10.63 3.58
CA GLN A 96 -14.13 10.47 4.27
C GLN A 96 -14.13 11.12 5.66
N THR A 97 -13.10 10.86 6.47
CA THR A 97 -12.97 11.45 7.82
C THR A 97 -12.90 12.97 7.78
N LEU A 98 -12.28 13.55 6.74
CA LEU A 98 -12.22 14.99 6.52
C LEU A 98 -13.53 15.56 5.93
N ARG A 99 -14.55 14.73 5.71
CA ARG A 99 -15.83 15.11 5.07
C ARG A 99 -15.67 15.72 3.66
N LEU A 100 -14.60 15.34 2.96
CA LEU A 100 -14.26 15.85 1.63
C LEU A 100 -14.82 15.01 0.48
N VAL A 101 -15.71 14.05 0.77
CA VAL A 101 -16.26 13.14 -0.25
C VAL A 101 -16.93 13.88 -1.40
N ASN A 102 -17.71 14.94 -1.10
CA ASN A 102 -18.36 15.73 -2.14
C ASN A 102 -17.35 16.58 -2.95
N PHE A 103 -16.36 17.17 -2.28
CA PHE A 103 -15.31 17.93 -2.94
C PHE A 103 -14.50 17.02 -3.88
N TYR A 104 -14.08 15.85 -3.39
CA TYR A 104 -13.43 14.82 -4.18
C TYR A 104 -14.29 14.33 -5.35
N SER A 105 -15.59 14.11 -5.16
CA SER A 105 -16.45 13.56 -6.21
C SER A 105 -16.78 14.56 -7.32
N THR A 106 -16.79 15.86 -7.02
CA THR A 106 -17.19 16.94 -7.94
C THR A 106 -16.03 17.68 -8.58
N ASN A 107 -14.83 17.69 -7.97
CA ASN A 107 -13.66 18.38 -8.48
C ASN A 107 -12.70 17.40 -9.21
N PRO A 108 -12.50 17.53 -10.54
CA PRO A 108 -11.60 16.65 -11.30
C PRO A 108 -10.13 16.72 -10.84
N SER A 109 -9.64 17.90 -10.45
CA SER A 109 -8.28 18.08 -9.93
C SER A 109 -8.11 17.39 -8.59
N ALA A 110 -9.12 17.46 -7.70
CA ALA A 110 -9.13 16.70 -6.46
C ALA A 110 -9.03 15.19 -6.69
N LYS A 111 -9.80 14.65 -7.66
CA LYS A 111 -9.69 13.22 -8.04
C LYS A 111 -8.30 12.86 -8.55
N LYS A 112 -7.75 13.70 -9.43
CA LYS A 112 -6.42 13.50 -9.99
C LYS A 112 -5.35 13.50 -8.90
N MET A 113 -5.39 14.47 -7.98
CA MET A 113 -4.45 14.56 -6.86
C MET A 113 -4.52 13.32 -5.96
N VAL A 114 -5.72 12.87 -5.60
CA VAL A 114 -5.91 11.64 -4.81
C VAL A 114 -5.40 10.41 -5.56
N GLY A 115 -5.63 10.32 -6.87
CA GLY A 115 -5.07 9.28 -7.73
C GLY A 115 -3.54 9.29 -7.76
N MET A 116 -2.93 10.47 -7.87
CA MET A 116 -1.48 10.63 -7.82
C MET A 116 -0.92 10.20 -6.46
N MET A 117 -1.58 10.55 -5.36
CA MET A 117 -1.19 10.09 -4.01
C MET A 117 -1.24 8.57 -3.89
N ILE A 118 -2.27 7.92 -4.44
CA ILE A 118 -2.38 6.45 -4.45
C ILE A 118 -1.28 5.82 -5.31
N ALA A 119 -0.96 6.42 -6.45
CA ALA A 119 0.08 5.95 -7.36
C ALA A 119 1.50 6.14 -6.80
N LEU A 120 1.70 7.09 -5.88
CA LEU A 120 3.00 7.37 -5.27
C LEU A 120 3.61 6.12 -4.59
N ALA A 121 2.80 5.25 -3.99
CA ALA A 121 3.26 4.00 -3.38
C ALA A 121 3.72 2.94 -4.39
N LEU A 122 3.50 3.15 -5.69
CA LEU A 122 3.95 2.28 -6.77
C LEU A 122 5.23 2.78 -7.44
N LEU A 123 5.72 3.97 -7.06
CA LEU A 123 6.95 4.50 -7.63
C LEU A 123 8.18 3.77 -7.09
N PRO A 124 9.25 3.62 -7.91
CA PRO A 124 10.57 3.26 -7.42
C PRO A 124 11.01 4.21 -6.31
N GLN A 125 11.74 3.70 -5.32
CA GLN A 125 12.15 4.46 -4.13
C GLN A 125 12.81 5.81 -4.47
N GLY A 126 13.69 5.85 -5.48
CA GLY A 126 14.37 7.07 -5.91
C GLY A 126 13.48 8.14 -6.55
N LEU A 127 12.24 7.80 -6.94
CA LEU A 127 11.28 8.73 -7.56
C LEU A 127 10.17 9.16 -6.60
N ILE A 128 10.13 8.60 -5.39
CA ILE A 128 9.07 8.91 -4.41
C ILE A 128 9.09 10.39 -4.03
N GLU A 129 10.27 10.95 -3.78
CA GLU A 129 10.42 12.35 -3.39
C GLU A 129 9.98 13.30 -4.50
N GLU A 130 10.44 13.06 -5.74
CA GLU A 130 10.04 13.83 -6.91
C GLU A 130 8.53 13.73 -7.18
N GLY A 131 7.96 12.54 -7.08
CA GLY A 131 6.51 12.32 -7.20
C GLY A 131 5.72 13.08 -6.14
N PHE A 132 6.23 13.13 -4.91
CA PHE A 132 5.60 13.85 -3.81
C PHE A 132 5.66 15.38 -4.00
N GLN A 133 6.79 15.90 -4.47
CA GLN A 133 6.94 17.31 -4.84
C GLN A 133 5.97 17.68 -5.97
N THR A 134 5.84 16.81 -6.97
CA THR A 134 4.89 16.99 -8.08
C THR A 134 3.43 17.08 -7.58
N ILE A 135 3.04 16.23 -6.63
CA ILE A 135 1.71 16.27 -5.99
C ILE A 135 1.50 17.59 -5.23
N THR A 136 2.52 18.04 -4.49
CA THR A 136 2.45 19.27 -3.70
C THR A 136 2.30 20.50 -4.59
N MET A 137 3.07 20.58 -5.66
CA MET A 137 2.95 21.66 -6.66
C MET A 137 1.59 21.62 -7.36
N PHE A 138 1.09 20.43 -7.70
CA PHE A 138 -0.25 20.27 -8.27
C PHE A 138 -1.36 20.73 -7.30
N SER A 139 -1.23 20.42 -6.01
CA SER A 139 -2.16 20.89 -4.97
C SER A 139 -2.24 22.42 -4.94
N GLN A 140 -1.07 23.08 -4.93
CA GLN A 140 -0.96 24.54 -4.91
C GLN A 140 -1.54 25.19 -6.18
N LEU A 141 -1.17 24.67 -7.36
CA LEU A 141 -1.64 25.21 -8.65
C LEU A 141 -3.16 25.16 -8.81
N HIS A 142 -3.81 24.15 -8.24
CA HIS A 142 -5.25 23.94 -8.33
C HIS A 142 -6.01 24.34 -7.06
N GLU A 143 -5.37 25.07 -6.15
CA GLU A 143 -5.94 25.58 -4.89
C GLU A 143 -6.62 24.48 -4.05
N LEU A 144 -6.05 23.27 -4.04
CA LEU A 144 -6.61 22.10 -3.37
C LEU A 144 -6.32 22.08 -1.86
N THR A 145 -6.33 23.24 -1.22
CA THR A 145 -6.05 23.44 0.22
C THR A 145 -6.85 22.52 1.16
N PRO A 146 -8.11 22.13 0.88
CA PRO A 146 -8.82 21.19 1.75
C PRO A 146 -8.16 19.81 1.84
N LEU A 147 -7.35 19.42 0.84
CA LEU A 147 -6.69 18.11 0.76
C LEU A 147 -5.28 18.09 1.34
N GLU A 148 -4.72 19.22 1.80
CA GLU A 148 -3.41 19.31 2.47
C GLU A 148 -3.22 18.29 3.62
N PRO A 149 -4.24 17.96 4.45
CA PRO A 149 -4.09 16.93 5.47
C PRO A 149 -3.80 15.52 4.91
N LEU A 150 -4.07 15.25 3.63
CA LEU A 150 -3.72 13.99 2.96
C LEU A 150 -2.22 13.92 2.64
N ILE A 151 -1.62 15.05 2.28
CA ILE A 151 -0.18 15.16 2.00
C ILE A 151 0.63 14.75 3.26
N ARG A 152 0.18 15.18 4.44
CA ARG A 152 0.79 14.79 5.73
C ARG A 152 0.66 13.30 6.06
N LEU A 153 -0.43 12.65 5.64
CA LEU A 153 -0.63 11.21 5.85
C LEU A 153 0.37 10.39 5.04
N VAL A 154 0.64 10.83 3.80
CA VAL A 154 1.58 10.16 2.89
C VAL A 154 3.00 10.20 3.44
N VAL A 155 3.46 11.36 3.92
CA VAL A 155 4.79 11.49 4.57
C VAL A 155 4.92 10.51 5.71
N HIS A 156 3.93 10.46 6.61
CA HIS A 156 3.93 9.55 7.75
C HIS A 156 4.10 8.09 7.31
N ILE A 157 3.27 7.63 6.36
CA ILE A 157 3.29 6.23 5.91
C ILE A 157 4.62 5.88 5.20
N GLN A 158 5.22 6.82 4.47
CA GLN A 158 6.48 6.58 3.75
C GLN A 158 7.70 6.54 4.69
N THR A 159 7.76 7.40 5.72
CA THR A 159 8.82 7.33 6.75
C THR A 159 8.84 5.99 7.49
N PHE A 160 7.68 5.34 7.68
CA PHE A 160 7.59 4.02 8.31
C PHE A 160 7.63 2.85 7.30
N GLY A 161 7.71 3.11 5.99
CA GLY A 161 7.76 2.09 4.94
C GLY A 161 9.12 1.90 4.28
N CYS A 162 10.07 2.83 4.44
CA CYS A 162 11.36 2.85 3.74
C CYS A 162 12.60 2.65 4.62
N SER A 163 12.45 2.12 5.84
CA SER A 163 13.60 1.72 6.69
C SER A 163 13.84 0.21 6.72
#